data_AF-A0ABD0S0H7-F1
#
_entry.id   AF-A0ABD0S0H7-F1
#
_cell.length_a   1.000
_cell.length_b   1.000
_cell.length_c   1.000
_cell.angle_alpha   90.00
_cell.angle_beta   90.00
_cell.angle_gamma   90.00
#
_symmetry.space_group_name_H-M   'P 1'
#
loop_
_entity.id
_entity.type
_entity.pdbx_description
1 polymer ?
#
loop_
_entity_poly.entity_id
_entity_poly.type
_entity_poly.pdbx_seq_one_letter_code
_entity_poly.pdbx_strand_id
1 'polypeptide(L)' 'AQAVTDFLVANQNQLLCYLTIHSYSQLILVPYGHPNISAPNYDELMEVGLAAANAIKAVHGKNYKVGTSPDV' A
#
# COMPACT_ATOMS: atom_id res chain seq x y z
N ALA A 1 0.91 -11.68 15.31
CA ALA A 1 -0.04 -11.45 14.20
C ALA A 1 -1.47 -11.84 14.56
N GLN A 2 -1.70 -12.92 15.33
CA GLN A 2 -3.04 -13.46 15.64
C GLN A 2 -4.09 -12.41 16.03
N ALA A 3 -3.83 -11.57 17.04
CA ALA A 3 -4.79 -10.56 17.48
C ALA A 3 -5.20 -9.56 16.37
N VAL A 4 -4.27 -9.18 15.48
CA VAL A 4 -4.57 -8.31 14.34
C VAL A 4 -5.41 -9.06 13.32
N THR A 5 -5.06 -10.30 13.00
CA THR A 5 -5.84 -11.15 12.08
C THR A 5 -7.28 -11.33 12.58
N ASP A 6 -7.45 -11.66 13.86
CA ASP A 6 -8.77 -11.87 14.47
C ASP A 6 -9.62 -10.59 14.41
N PHE A 7 -9.01 -9.44 14.68
CA PHE A 7 -9.67 -8.15 14.55
C PHE A 7 -10.10 -7.85 13.11
N LEU A 8 -9.21 -8.06 12.13
CA LEU A 8 -9.52 -7.83 10.72
C LEU A 8 -10.66 -8.72 10.24
N VAL A 9 -10.64 -10.01 10.60
CA VAL A 9 -11.71 -10.97 10.24
C VAL A 9 -13.04 -10.59 10.90
N ALA A 10 -13.02 -10.24 12.20
CA ALA A 10 -14.23 -9.84 12.92
C ALA A 10 -14.88 -8.57 12.36
N ASN A 11 -14.10 -7.70 11.71
CA ASN A 11 -14.56 -6.40 11.20
C ASN A 11 -14.49 -6.27 9.68
N GLN A 12 -14.26 -7.35 8.92
CA GLN A 12 -13.94 -7.30 7.48
C GLN A 12 -14.96 -6.53 6.63
N ASN A 13 -16.25 -6.54 7.01
CA ASN A 13 -17.31 -5.84 6.28
C ASN A 13 -17.41 -4.33 6.60
N GLN A 14 -16.63 -3.84 7.56
CA GLN A 14 -16.58 -2.44 7.99
C GLN A 14 -15.24 -1.78 7.66
N LEU A 15 -14.24 -2.55 7.23
CA LEU A 15 -12.90 -2.07 6.91
C LEU A 15 -12.80 -1.77 5.41
N LEU A 16 -12.48 -0.51 5.08
CA LEU A 16 -12.33 -0.06 3.69
C LEU A 16 -10.86 -0.05 3.21
N CYS A 17 -9.90 0.04 4.13
CA CYS A 17 -8.48 0.18 3.79
C CYS A 17 -7.59 -0.45 4.88
N TYR A 18 -6.45 -1.01 4.46
CA TYR A 18 -5.40 -1.50 5.34
C TYR A 18 -4.07 -0.83 5.00
N LEU A 19 -3.48 -0.11 5.96
CA LEU A 19 -2.18 0.54 5.83
C LEU A 19 -1.22 -0.03 6.87
N THR A 20 -0.07 -0.53 6.41
CA THR A 20 1.04 -0.92 7.27
C THR A 20 2.23 -0.02 7.01
N ILE A 21 2.81 0.55 8.08
CA ILE A 21 3.85 1.58 7.97
C ILE A 21 5.18 0.98 8.35
N HIS A 22 6.16 1.16 7.46
CA HIS A 22 7.51 0.66 7.62
C HIS A 22 8.52 1.74 7.23
N SER A 23 9.77 1.49 7.61
CA SER A 23 10.94 2.21 7.13
C SER A 23 11.99 1.20 6.70
N TYR A 24 12.87 1.47 5.73
CA TYR A 24 13.20 2.76 5.11
C TYR A 24 12.84 2.79 3.61
N SER A 25 13.56 3.57 2.79
CA SER A 25 13.55 3.56 1.31
C SER A 25 12.55 4.46 0.58
N GLN A 26 11.64 5.18 1.28
CA GLN A 26 10.66 6.08 0.64
C GLN A 26 9.82 5.36 -0.44
N LEU A 27 9.20 4.24 -0.07
CA LEU A 27 8.35 3.44 -0.95
C LEU A 27 6.90 3.48 -0.48
N ILE A 28 5.97 3.49 -1.44
CA ILE A 28 4.57 3.16 -1.23
C ILE A 28 4.32 1.85 -1.97
N LEU A 29 4.10 0.78 -1.23
CA LEU A 29 3.96 -0.55 -1.81
C LEU A 29 2.49 -0.92 -1.93
N VAL A 30 2.11 -1.43 -3.10
CA VAL A 30 0.79 -2.00 -3.37
C VAL A 30 0.91 -3.51 -3.58
N PRO A 31 -0.16 -4.30 -3.37
CA PRO A 31 -0.13 -5.73 -3.65
C PRO A 31 0.20 -6.07 -5.12
N TYR A 32 0.77 -7.24 -5.42
CA TYR A 32 1.19 -8.27 -4.46
C TYR A 32 2.71 -8.26 -4.24
N GLY A 33 3.13 -8.61 -3.03
CA GLY A 33 4.52 -9.02 -2.77
C GLY A 33 4.76 -10.52 -2.99
N HIS A 34 3.69 -11.33 -2.90
CA HIS A 34 3.66 -12.75 -3.23
C HIS A 34 2.20 -13.18 -3.49
N PRO A 35 1.91 -14.05 -4.48
CA PRO A 35 2.81 -14.52 -5.54
C PRO A 35 3.11 -13.42 -6.57
N ASN A 36 3.96 -13.71 -7.58
CA ASN A 36 4.33 -12.75 -8.62
C ASN A 36 3.21 -12.61 -9.68
N ILE A 37 2.12 -11.97 -9.28
CA ILE A 37 0.94 -11.67 -10.11
C ILE A 37 0.46 -10.24 -9.83
N SER A 38 -0.29 -9.66 -10.76
CA SER A 38 -0.93 -8.36 -10.56
C SER A 38 -2.25 -8.49 -9.79
N ALA A 39 -2.54 -7.49 -8.96
CA ALA A 39 -3.85 -7.37 -8.32
C ALA A 39 -4.94 -7.09 -9.36
N PRO A 40 -6.17 -7.61 -9.19
CA PRO A 40 -7.28 -7.34 -10.12
C PRO A 40 -7.60 -5.85 -10.32
N ASN A 41 -7.33 -5.03 -9.30
CA ASN A 41 -7.52 -3.58 -9.32
C ASN A 41 -6.17 -2.81 -9.23
N TYR A 42 -5.11 -3.36 -9.82
CA TYR A 42 -3.77 -2.77 -9.77
C TYR A 42 -3.72 -1.31 -10.25
N ASP A 43 -4.43 -0.97 -11.32
CA ASP A 43 -4.43 0.39 -11.87
C ASP A 43 -5.00 1.42 -10.88
N GLU A 44 -6.08 1.06 -10.18
CA GLU A 44 -6.67 1.90 -9.11
C GLU A 44 -5.70 2.06 -7.93
N LEU A 45 -5.05 0.96 -7.52
CA LEU A 45 -4.04 0.99 -6.46
C LEU A 45 -2.86 1.91 -6.81
N MET A 46 -2.41 1.87 -8.07
CA MET A 46 -1.35 2.74 -8.57
C MET A 46 -1.80 4.21 -8.62
N GLU A 47 -3.03 4.49 -9.05
CA GLU A 47 -3.57 5.85 -9.03
C GLU A 47 -3.57 6.44 -7.62
N VAL A 48 -4.10 5.71 -6.64
CA VAL A 48 -4.15 6.14 -5.22
C VAL A 48 -2.74 6.29 -4.65
N GLY A 49 -1.84 5.33 -4.92
CA GLY A 49 -0.46 5.39 -4.45
C GLY A 49 0.31 6.59 -5.02
N LEU A 50 0.17 6.87 -6.31
CA LEU A 50 0.80 8.02 -6.96
C LEU A 50 0.24 9.35 -6.43
N ALA A 51 -1.08 9.43 -6.19
CA ALA A 51 -1.68 10.58 -5.54
C ALA A 51 -1.10 10.83 -4.13
N ALA A 52 -0.93 9.77 -3.33
CA ALA A 52 -0.29 9.85 -2.02
C ALA A 52 1.18 10.29 -2.10
N ALA A 53 1.97 9.74 -3.04
CA ALA A 53 3.36 10.16 -3.26
C ALA A 53 3.47 11.64 -3.64
N ASN A 54 2.56 12.13 -4.50
CA ASN A 54 2.49 13.54 -4.87
C ASN A 54 2.13 14.43 -3.67
N ALA A 55 1.18 14.00 -2.83
CA ALA A 55 0.83 14.73 -1.61
C ALA A 55 2.00 14.83 -0.63
N ILE A 56 2.73 13.73 -0.40
CA ILE A 56 3.95 13.73 0.44
C ILE A 56 5.00 14.69 -0.11
N LYS A 57 5.21 14.66 -1.44
CA LYS A 57 6.15 15.57 -2.11
C LYS A 57 5.76 17.03 -1.95
N ALA A 58 4.48 17.37 -2.08
CA ALA A 58 4.00 18.73 -1.95
C ALA A 58 4.24 19.33 -0.55
N VAL A 59 4.16 18.51 0.50
CA VAL A 59 4.35 18.97 1.89
C VAL A 59 5.82 18.95 2.31
N HIS A 60 6.58 17.91 1.92
CA HIS A 60 7.90 17.64 2.48
C HIS A 60 9.04 17.56 1.45
N GLY A 61 8.75 17.73 0.16
CA GLY A 61 9.73 17.62 -0.93
C GLY A 61 10.32 16.21 -1.11
N LYS A 62 9.77 15.19 -0.44
CA LYS A 62 10.26 13.81 -0.52
C LYS A 62 9.60 13.07 -1.67
N ASN A 63 10.41 12.48 -2.54
CA ASN A 63 9.93 11.65 -3.64
C ASN A 63 9.79 10.20 -3.16
N TYR A 64 8.59 9.65 -3.27
CA TYR A 64 8.31 8.25 -2.99
C TYR A 64 8.06 7.50 -4.30
N LYS A 65 8.64 6.29 -4.43
CA LYS A 65 8.35 5.39 -5.55
C LYS A 65 7.16 4.50 -5.19
N VAL A 66 6.27 4.26 -6.15
CA VAL A 66 5.06 3.45 -5.98
C VAL A 66 5.11 2.23 -6.88
N GLY A 67 4.71 1.07 -6.37
CA GLY A 67 4.59 -0.17 -7.15
C GLY A 67 4.48 -1.42 -6.28
N THR A 68 4.52 -2.58 -6.91
CA THR A 68 4.57 -3.86 -6.18
C THR A 68 5.96 -4.11 -5.60
N SER A 69 6.07 -4.92 -4.55
CA SER A 69 7.38 -5.27 -3.97
C SER A 69 8.40 -5.89 -4.95
N PRO A 70 8.03 -6.80 -5.87
CA PRO A 70 8.99 -7.33 -6.86
C PRO A 70 9.40 -6.31 -7.94
N ASP A 71 8.57 -5.29 -8.21
CA ASP A 71 8.82 -4.34 -9.30
C ASP A 71 9.63 -3.10 -8.90
N VAL A 72 9.68 -2.77 -7.59
CA VAL A 72 10.28 -1.51 -7.12
C VAL A 72 11.65 -1.60 -6.48
#